data_AF-A0AAW1S212-F1
#
_entry.id   AF-A0AAW1S212-F1
#
_cell.length_a   1.000
_cell.length_b   1.000
_cell.length_c   1.000
_cell.angle_alpha   90.00
_cell.angle_beta   90.00
_cell.angle_gamma   90.00
#
_symmetry.space_group_name_H-M   'P 1'
#
loop_
_entity.id
_entity.type
_entity.pdbx_description
1 polymer ?
#
loop_
_entity_poly.entity_id
_entity_poly.type
_entity_poly.pdbx_seq_one_letter_code
_entity_poly.pdbx_strand_id
1 'polypeptide(L)'
;MTNLANEFGSVNLGQGFPDEEGPESMKQIVGKAVYDFPNQYPPALGIPELRKAIATHSKRFSGLPVDWQTETVVTVGATEALASAFMGFLNEGDEVIMLEPLYDSYAAMARRAGGKIVPVSLQPPDWNIPRDKLEAAFSPRTKAILVNSPHNPTGTAFSKPDLEAIAALCKQHDVIAICDEVYEHLTYEGTKHISLRTLPGMAERSIRIGSAGKTFSFTAWKVGWATGPAHLIAALAKAHSFLVFTVPSNLQRAVAHGLDHESSFYCGLSTSLQAKRDLLEGHLKTAGFSTLRAHGSYFITADISKLAHQDEKDVEFCYRITKEAGVTALPVSAFYVSDGAPRNLIRFCFCKNDAKLEDAAPAVKQPTDWVTDAQGKEELIQLISSRGFGVFNGDSTLAAQRVEELRCLLPGLSLRAAERSSHPLVKLLADMDQTLERLLSLQQLLPDVDVATLVSKRLDLLLEEPEEVDKAVRRKADAVGFDLADADQWFVNSPDAWHERHWTRRQAARRR
;
A
#
# COMPACT_ATOMS: atom_id res chain seq x y z
N MET A 1 6.13 4.14 5.53
CA MET A 1 4.96 3.25 5.66
C MET A 1 5.28 1.93 6.37
N THR A 2 6.22 1.08 5.94
CA THR A 2 6.49 -0.20 6.64
C THR A 2 6.79 -0.07 8.14
N ASN A 3 7.67 0.86 8.53
CA ASN A 3 7.97 1.07 9.96
C ASN A 3 6.73 1.47 10.75
N LEU A 4 5.86 2.31 10.15
CA LEU A 4 4.59 2.71 10.72
C LEU A 4 3.62 1.53 10.83
N ALA A 5 3.59 0.66 9.82
CA ALA A 5 2.77 -0.55 9.86
C ALA A 5 3.16 -1.46 11.03
N ASN A 6 4.46 -1.66 11.25
CA ASN A 6 4.99 -2.46 12.35
C ASN A 6 4.71 -1.80 13.71
N GLU A 7 4.85 -0.48 13.81
CA GLU A 7 4.59 0.28 15.05
C GLU A 7 3.11 0.17 15.49
N PHE A 8 2.18 0.19 14.55
CA PHE A 8 0.74 0.16 14.81
C PHE A 8 0.09 -1.21 14.59
N GLY A 9 0.87 -2.27 14.34
CA GLY A 9 0.33 -3.62 14.09
C GLY A 9 -0.58 -3.72 12.87
N SER A 10 -0.41 -2.84 11.88
CA SER A 10 -1.28 -2.73 10.72
C SER A 10 -1.03 -3.84 9.68
N VAL A 11 -2.11 -4.30 9.03
CA VAL A 11 -2.04 -5.14 7.83
C VAL A 11 -1.34 -4.36 6.70
N ASN A 12 -0.13 -4.81 6.36
CA ASN A 12 0.70 -4.13 5.37
C ASN A 12 0.35 -4.55 3.93
N LEU A 13 -0.56 -3.80 3.32
CA LEU A 13 -0.90 -3.89 1.90
C LEU A 13 -0.08 -2.93 1.04
N GLY A 14 0.90 -2.20 1.59
CA GLY A 14 1.75 -1.29 0.82
C GLY A 14 2.87 -2.02 0.06
N GLN A 15 3.45 -3.05 0.67
CA GLN A 15 4.61 -3.77 0.12
C GLN A 15 4.23 -4.82 -0.94
N GLY A 16 4.88 -4.72 -2.11
CA GLY A 16 4.67 -5.59 -3.26
C GLY A 16 5.56 -6.84 -3.29
N PHE A 17 5.36 -7.76 -2.35
CA PHE A 17 5.90 -9.13 -2.43
C PHE A 17 4.87 -10.17 -1.93
N PRO A 18 4.86 -11.38 -2.54
CA PRO A 18 3.99 -12.48 -2.12
C PRO A 18 4.30 -12.94 -0.69
N ASP A 19 3.25 -13.29 0.05
CA ASP A 19 3.39 -14.02 1.33
C ASP A 19 3.45 -15.55 1.13
N GLU A 20 3.15 -16.02 -0.08
CA GLU A 20 3.15 -17.42 -0.46
C GLU A 20 4.47 -17.79 -1.17
N GLU A 21 5.01 -18.94 -0.81
CA GLU A 21 6.27 -19.47 -1.35
C GLU A 21 6.11 -20.00 -2.78
N GLY A 22 7.22 -20.03 -3.53
CA GLY A 22 7.27 -20.59 -4.88
C GLY A 22 7.36 -22.14 -4.93
N PRO A 23 7.54 -22.72 -6.13
CA PRO A 23 7.60 -24.17 -6.32
C PRO A 23 8.67 -24.88 -5.47
N GLU A 24 8.28 -25.96 -4.79
CA GLU A 24 9.19 -26.78 -3.97
C GLU A 24 10.31 -27.43 -4.80
N SER A 25 9.99 -27.87 -6.02
CA SER A 25 10.95 -28.44 -6.98
C SER A 25 12.15 -27.52 -7.23
N MET A 26 11.91 -26.21 -7.34
CA MET A 26 12.97 -25.22 -7.52
C MET A 26 13.86 -25.12 -6.27
N LYS A 27 13.28 -25.12 -5.06
CA LYS A 27 14.06 -25.11 -3.80
C LYS A 27 14.94 -26.36 -3.68
N GLN A 28 14.41 -27.52 -4.04
CA GLN A 28 15.18 -28.77 -4.05
C GLN A 28 16.37 -28.72 -5.01
N ILE A 29 16.21 -28.07 -6.17
CA ILE A 29 17.30 -27.88 -7.13
C ILE A 29 18.36 -26.95 -6.55
N VAL A 30 17.98 -25.87 -5.87
CA VAL A 30 18.96 -25.02 -5.18
C VAL A 30 19.76 -25.84 -4.17
N GLY A 31 19.08 -26.64 -3.33
CA GLY A 31 19.73 -27.47 -2.33
C GLY A 31 20.71 -28.50 -2.92
N LYS A 32 20.30 -29.22 -3.97
CA LYS A 32 21.15 -30.18 -4.69
C LYS A 32 22.33 -29.49 -5.39
N ALA A 33 22.08 -28.36 -6.03
CA ALA A 33 23.08 -27.69 -6.85
C ALA A 33 24.29 -27.18 -6.05
N VAL A 34 24.13 -26.94 -4.74
CA VAL A 34 25.23 -26.59 -3.84
C VAL A 34 26.26 -27.72 -3.72
N TYR A 35 25.82 -28.98 -3.77
CA TYR A 35 26.68 -30.16 -3.66
C TYR A 35 27.11 -30.69 -5.02
N ASP A 36 26.22 -30.66 -6.01
CA ASP A 36 26.41 -31.32 -7.30
C ASP A 36 27.26 -30.49 -8.29
N PHE A 37 27.42 -29.18 -8.05
CA PHE A 37 28.11 -28.27 -8.97
C PHE A 37 29.16 -27.39 -8.27
N PRO A 38 30.16 -26.88 -9.03
CA PRO A 38 31.09 -25.88 -8.50
C PRO A 38 30.38 -24.60 -8.05
N ASN A 39 30.71 -24.14 -6.85
CA ASN A 39 30.25 -22.86 -6.28
C ASN A 39 31.17 -21.68 -6.65
N GLN A 40 31.84 -21.78 -7.81
CA GLN A 40 32.74 -20.75 -8.34
C GLN A 40 32.00 -19.84 -9.33
N TYR A 41 32.69 -18.81 -9.82
CA TYR A 41 32.12 -17.86 -10.80
C TYR A 41 31.57 -18.59 -12.04
N PRO A 42 30.26 -18.45 -12.35
CA PRO A 42 29.71 -18.90 -13.62
C PRO A 42 30.12 -17.95 -14.76
N PRO A 43 29.77 -18.24 -16.03
CA PRO A 43 29.95 -17.29 -17.12
C PRO A 43 29.26 -15.95 -16.82
N ALA A 44 29.90 -14.84 -17.17
CA ALA A 44 29.41 -13.48 -16.90
C ALA A 44 28.01 -13.21 -17.49
N LEU A 45 27.67 -13.78 -18.65
CA LEU A 45 26.33 -13.66 -19.24
C LEU A 45 25.27 -14.52 -18.54
N GLY A 46 25.68 -15.42 -17.63
CA GLY A 46 24.85 -16.46 -17.04
C GLY A 46 25.10 -17.85 -17.64
N ILE A 47 24.69 -18.87 -16.89
CA ILE A 47 24.90 -20.27 -17.27
C ILE A 47 24.09 -20.61 -18.54
N PRO A 48 24.61 -21.48 -19.42
CA PRO A 48 23.91 -21.86 -20.66
C PRO A 48 22.50 -22.41 -20.44
N GLU A 49 22.27 -23.15 -19.36
CA GLU A 49 20.99 -23.77 -19.01
C GLU A 49 19.90 -22.71 -18.87
N LEU A 50 20.14 -21.68 -18.06
CA LEU A 50 19.18 -20.59 -17.86
C LEU A 50 18.99 -19.76 -19.13
N ARG A 51 20.08 -19.42 -19.84
CA ARG A 51 19.96 -18.62 -21.07
C ARG A 51 19.15 -19.33 -22.15
N LYS A 52 19.30 -20.65 -22.30
CA LYS A 52 18.48 -21.47 -23.21
C LYS A 52 17.02 -21.52 -22.75
N ALA A 53 16.76 -21.74 -21.46
CA ALA A 53 15.41 -21.76 -20.91
C ALA A 53 14.69 -20.41 -21.13
N ILE A 54 15.39 -19.28 -20.94
CA ILE A 54 14.88 -17.94 -21.25
C ILE A 54 14.51 -17.79 -22.73
N ALA A 55 15.38 -18.22 -23.64
CA ALA A 55 15.10 -18.13 -25.08
C ALA A 55 13.90 -19.00 -25.49
N THR A 56 13.81 -20.23 -24.97
CA THR A 56 12.66 -21.12 -25.18
C THR A 56 11.37 -20.52 -24.62
N HIS A 57 11.43 -19.97 -23.40
CA HIS A 57 10.29 -19.31 -22.75
C HIS A 57 9.80 -18.11 -23.56
N SER A 58 10.72 -17.24 -24.02
CA SER A 58 10.41 -16.08 -24.87
C SER A 58 9.70 -16.48 -26.17
N LYS A 59 10.17 -17.56 -26.83
CA LYS A 59 9.52 -18.09 -28.03
C LYS A 59 8.13 -18.66 -27.71
N ARG A 60 7.98 -19.37 -26.60
CA ARG A 60 6.70 -20.00 -26.19
C ARG A 60 5.61 -18.97 -25.89
N PHE A 61 5.92 -17.89 -25.18
CA PHE A 61 4.89 -16.93 -24.72
C PHE A 61 4.74 -15.68 -25.59
N SER A 62 5.81 -15.23 -26.23
CA SER A 62 5.79 -13.99 -27.02
C SER A 62 6.04 -14.23 -28.51
N GLY A 63 6.33 -15.46 -28.92
CA GLY A 63 6.71 -15.78 -30.30
C GLY A 63 8.07 -15.22 -30.72
N LEU A 64 8.81 -14.59 -29.81
CA LEU A 64 10.06 -13.92 -30.12
C LEU A 64 11.21 -14.93 -30.20
N PRO A 65 11.86 -15.09 -31.36
CA PRO A 65 13.13 -15.80 -31.41
C PRO A 65 14.17 -14.97 -30.64
N VAL A 66 14.93 -15.65 -29.78
CA VAL A 66 16.04 -15.07 -29.03
C VAL A 66 17.22 -16.03 -29.19
N ASP A 67 18.35 -15.52 -29.67
CA ASP A 67 19.60 -16.27 -29.64
C ASP A 67 20.17 -16.26 -28.21
N TRP A 68 20.06 -17.39 -27.51
CA TRP A 68 20.57 -17.53 -26.15
C TRP A 68 22.07 -17.24 -26.00
N GLN A 69 22.85 -17.32 -27.09
CA GLN A 69 24.30 -17.08 -27.05
C GLN A 69 24.64 -15.60 -26.98
N THR A 70 23.90 -14.75 -27.69
CA THR A 70 24.26 -13.34 -27.91
C THR A 70 23.19 -12.34 -27.47
N GLU A 71 21.94 -12.78 -27.36
CA GLU A 71 20.76 -11.95 -27.10
C GLU A 71 20.18 -12.13 -25.69
N THR A 72 20.91 -12.78 -24.78
CA THR A 72 20.48 -13.02 -23.39
C THR A 72 21.60 -12.77 -22.40
N VAL A 73 21.28 -12.05 -21.33
CA VAL A 73 22.15 -11.84 -20.15
C VAL A 73 21.34 -12.02 -18.87
N VAL A 74 21.89 -12.78 -17.92
CA VAL A 74 21.30 -13.01 -16.60
C VAL A 74 21.85 -11.97 -15.61
N THR A 75 20.98 -11.46 -14.74
CA THR A 75 21.25 -10.33 -13.85
C THR A 75 20.87 -10.65 -12.41
N VAL A 76 21.39 -9.87 -11.45
CA VAL A 76 21.01 -9.95 -10.03
C VAL A 76 19.64 -9.27 -9.83
N GLY A 77 18.60 -9.95 -10.30
CA GLY A 77 17.23 -9.46 -10.37
C GLY A 77 17.02 -8.48 -11.52
N ALA A 78 15.75 -8.15 -11.77
CA ALA A 78 15.38 -7.16 -12.78
C ALA A 78 15.87 -5.75 -12.42
N THR A 79 16.00 -5.42 -11.13
CA THR A 79 16.53 -4.12 -10.68
C THR A 79 17.96 -3.88 -11.20
N GLU A 80 18.84 -4.89 -11.16
CA GLU A 80 20.18 -4.75 -11.72
C GLU A 80 20.15 -4.73 -13.25
N ALA A 81 19.23 -5.46 -13.91
CA ALA A 81 19.05 -5.35 -15.36
C ALA A 81 18.70 -3.92 -15.79
N LEU A 82 17.80 -3.25 -15.06
CA LEU A 82 17.43 -1.85 -15.29
C LEU A 82 18.63 -0.92 -15.06
N ALA A 83 19.37 -1.09 -13.97
CA ALA A 83 20.57 -0.31 -13.69
C ALA A 83 21.62 -0.47 -14.80
N SER A 84 21.91 -1.70 -15.20
CA SER A 84 22.84 -2.04 -16.28
C SER A 84 22.38 -1.51 -17.63
N ALA A 85 21.07 -1.51 -17.91
CA ALA A 85 20.52 -0.92 -19.13
C ALA A 85 20.77 0.59 -19.15
N PHE A 86 20.44 1.31 -18.06
CA PHE A 86 20.69 2.75 -17.99
C PHE A 86 22.18 3.08 -18.09
N MET A 87 23.04 2.40 -17.34
CA MET A 87 24.49 2.63 -17.40
C MET A 87 25.12 2.23 -18.75
N GLY A 88 24.55 1.24 -19.43
CA GLY A 88 25.03 0.78 -20.73
C GLY A 88 24.57 1.65 -21.90
N PHE A 89 23.44 2.34 -21.77
CA PHE A 89 22.80 3.05 -22.90
C PHE A 89 22.90 4.57 -22.83
N LEU A 90 23.00 5.14 -21.63
CA LEU A 90 22.92 6.59 -21.43
C LEU A 90 24.30 7.22 -21.30
N ASN A 91 24.40 8.44 -21.84
CA ASN A 91 25.46 9.39 -21.55
C ASN A 91 24.89 10.58 -20.76
N GLU A 92 25.79 11.42 -20.25
CA GLU A 92 25.41 12.66 -19.57
C GLU A 92 24.55 13.54 -20.48
N GLY A 93 23.35 13.90 -20.01
CA GLY A 93 22.41 14.76 -20.72
C GLY A 93 21.45 14.05 -21.68
N ASP A 94 21.59 12.73 -21.88
CA ASP A 94 20.63 11.94 -22.66
C ASP A 94 19.24 11.97 -22.01
N GLU A 95 18.19 12.13 -22.80
CA GLU A 95 16.82 12.17 -22.31
C GLU A 95 16.20 10.77 -22.28
N VAL A 96 15.56 10.42 -21.17
CA VAL A 96 14.83 9.15 -20.97
C VAL A 96 13.36 9.44 -20.72
N ILE A 97 12.51 9.01 -21.64
CA ILE A 97 11.06 9.12 -21.47
C ILE A 97 10.59 8.05 -20.49
N MET A 98 9.79 8.46 -19.50
CA MET A 98 9.20 7.54 -18.52
C MET A 98 7.70 7.81 -18.36
N LEU A 99 6.90 6.75 -18.33
CA LEU A 99 5.45 6.83 -18.18
C LEU A 99 5.08 6.83 -16.70
N GLU A 100 4.63 7.97 -16.16
CA GLU A 100 4.29 8.09 -14.73
C GLU A 100 2.85 7.68 -14.44
N PRO A 101 2.55 7.09 -13.27
CA PRO A 101 3.44 6.91 -12.11
C PRO A 101 4.51 5.82 -12.30
N LEU A 102 5.71 6.04 -11.75
CA LEU A 102 6.91 5.20 -11.92
C LEU A 102 7.06 4.13 -10.85
N TYR A 103 7.78 3.06 -11.14
CA TYR A 103 8.45 2.30 -10.09
C TYR A 103 9.59 3.15 -9.48
N ASP A 104 9.67 3.18 -8.16
CA ASP A 104 10.52 4.07 -7.36
C ASP A 104 12.00 4.10 -7.80
N SER A 105 12.55 2.97 -8.22
CA SER A 105 13.96 2.85 -8.57
C SER A 105 14.33 3.49 -9.91
N TYR A 106 13.39 3.65 -10.85
CA TYR A 106 13.69 4.08 -12.22
C TYR A 106 14.40 5.44 -12.24
N ALA A 107 13.82 6.43 -11.54
CA ALA A 107 14.32 7.78 -11.56
C ALA A 107 15.71 7.92 -10.96
N ALA A 108 15.97 7.21 -9.85
CA ALA A 108 17.27 7.23 -9.18
C ALA A 108 18.35 6.61 -10.08
N MET A 109 18.07 5.46 -10.71
CA MET A 109 19.03 4.78 -11.57
C MET A 109 19.33 5.56 -12.85
N ALA A 110 18.30 6.11 -13.52
CA ALA A 110 18.50 6.90 -14.73
C ALA A 110 19.31 8.17 -14.46
N ARG A 111 19.00 8.92 -13.40
CA ARG A 111 19.78 10.11 -12.99
C ARG A 111 21.22 9.74 -12.65
N ARG A 112 21.44 8.61 -11.98
CA ARG A 112 22.80 8.15 -11.64
C ARG A 112 23.62 7.80 -12.89
N ALA A 113 22.98 7.38 -13.96
CA ALA A 113 23.60 7.12 -15.26
C ALA A 113 23.74 8.39 -16.13
N GLY A 114 23.48 9.59 -15.60
CA GLY A 114 23.57 10.86 -16.35
C GLY A 114 22.33 11.20 -17.17
N GLY A 115 21.27 10.39 -17.07
CA GLY A 115 20.03 10.58 -17.83
C GLY A 115 19.12 11.67 -17.25
N LYS A 116 18.58 12.49 -18.14
CA LYS A 116 17.52 13.46 -17.84
C LYS A 116 16.14 12.82 -18.07
N ILE A 117 15.32 12.75 -17.03
CA ILE A 117 13.98 12.15 -17.12
C ILE A 117 13.03 13.13 -17.81
N VAL A 118 12.30 12.64 -18.82
CA VAL A 118 11.18 13.34 -19.48
C VAL A 118 9.90 12.58 -19.13
N PRO A 119 9.15 13.01 -18.10
CA PRO A 119 7.97 12.29 -17.65
C PRO A 119 6.79 12.50 -18.60
N VAL A 120 6.02 11.43 -18.85
CA VAL A 120 4.70 11.47 -19.50
C VAL A 120 3.69 10.86 -18.53
N SER A 121 2.86 11.71 -17.92
CA SER A 121 1.91 11.27 -16.91
C SER A 121 0.67 10.60 -17.53
N LEU A 122 0.47 9.32 -17.20
CA LEU A 122 -0.73 8.55 -17.53
C LEU A 122 -1.96 9.20 -16.88
N GLN A 123 -3.10 9.14 -17.55
CA GLN A 123 -4.32 9.84 -17.11
C GLN A 123 -5.31 8.87 -16.43
N PRO A 124 -5.54 8.97 -15.10
CA PRO A 124 -6.60 8.22 -14.45
C PRO A 124 -7.99 8.67 -14.96
N PRO A 125 -9.05 7.83 -14.85
CA PRO A 125 -9.07 6.56 -14.13
C PRO A 125 -8.54 5.36 -14.94
N ASP A 126 -8.45 5.47 -16.26
CA ASP A 126 -8.06 4.35 -17.14
C ASP A 126 -6.54 4.22 -17.36
N TRP A 127 -5.76 5.20 -16.88
CA TRP A 127 -4.32 5.29 -17.06
C TRP A 127 -3.88 5.32 -18.53
N ASN A 128 -4.68 6.00 -19.36
CA ASN A 128 -4.40 6.16 -20.79
C ASN A 128 -3.12 6.98 -21.01
N ILE A 129 -2.38 6.67 -22.08
CA ILE A 129 -1.22 7.45 -22.51
C ILE A 129 -1.70 8.66 -23.34
N PRO A 130 -1.55 9.91 -22.85
CA PRO A 130 -1.89 11.10 -23.62
C PRO A 130 -0.99 11.23 -24.86
N ARG A 131 -1.56 11.09 -26.07
CA ARG A 131 -0.81 10.99 -27.34
C ARG A 131 -0.01 12.25 -27.65
N ASP A 132 -0.63 13.40 -27.48
CA ASP A 132 0.00 14.71 -27.65
C ASP A 132 1.21 14.90 -26.74
N LYS A 133 1.09 14.53 -25.46
CA LYS A 133 2.20 14.60 -24.50
C LYS A 133 3.28 13.56 -24.78
N LEU A 134 2.90 12.36 -25.23
CA LEU A 134 3.85 11.33 -25.64
C LEU A 134 4.68 11.82 -26.84
N GLU A 135 4.04 12.35 -27.88
CA GLU A 135 4.72 12.90 -29.06
C GLU A 135 5.66 14.06 -28.68
N ALA A 136 5.19 15.00 -27.84
CA ALA A 136 5.97 16.14 -27.40
C ALA A 136 7.17 15.78 -26.50
N ALA A 137 7.19 14.58 -25.91
CA ALA A 137 8.29 14.11 -25.08
C ALA A 137 9.53 13.68 -25.88
N PHE A 138 9.38 13.40 -27.18
CA PHE A 138 10.49 13.04 -28.05
C PHE A 138 11.24 14.28 -28.55
N SER A 139 12.55 14.24 -28.44
CA SER A 139 13.47 15.29 -28.86
C SER A 139 14.72 14.67 -29.52
N PRO A 140 15.59 15.47 -30.17
CA PRO A 140 16.88 14.99 -30.66
C PRO A 140 17.81 14.44 -29.56
N ARG A 141 17.53 14.69 -28.28
CA ARG A 141 18.28 14.13 -27.13
C ARG A 141 17.64 12.88 -26.55
N THR A 142 16.45 12.48 -27.00
CA THR A 142 15.79 11.28 -26.48
C THR A 142 16.61 10.05 -26.85
N LYS A 143 17.15 9.38 -25.84
CA LYS A 143 17.95 8.17 -26.01
C LYS A 143 17.15 6.90 -25.79
N ALA A 144 16.25 6.92 -24.81
CA ALA A 144 15.46 5.77 -24.46
C ALA A 144 14.05 6.14 -24.00
N ILE A 145 13.11 5.20 -24.15
CA ILE A 145 11.84 5.18 -23.44
C ILE A 145 11.79 3.94 -22.55
N LEU A 146 11.40 4.12 -21.29
CA LEU A 146 11.12 3.02 -20.37
C LEU A 146 9.62 2.71 -20.38
N VAL A 147 9.26 1.48 -20.76
CA VAL A 147 7.88 0.99 -20.81
C VAL A 147 7.71 -0.14 -19.81
N ASN A 148 6.94 0.08 -18.75
CA ASN A 148 6.60 -0.96 -17.79
C ASN A 148 5.18 -1.49 -18.06
N SER A 149 5.06 -2.76 -18.45
CA SER A 149 3.75 -3.39 -18.72
C SER A 149 3.80 -4.90 -18.45
N PRO A 150 2.90 -5.45 -17.62
CA PRO A 150 1.93 -4.76 -16.77
C PRO A 150 2.56 -3.75 -15.79
N HIS A 151 1.87 -2.64 -15.59
CA HIS A 151 2.40 -1.39 -15.05
C HIS A 151 2.25 -1.33 -13.53
N ASN A 152 3.38 -1.17 -12.83
CA ASN A 152 3.46 -0.80 -11.43
C ASN A 152 3.64 0.73 -11.37
N PRO A 153 2.75 1.48 -10.69
CA PRO A 153 1.83 1.02 -9.63
C PRO A 153 0.37 0.80 -10.03
N THR A 154 -0.02 1.11 -11.28
CA THR A 154 -1.44 1.28 -11.65
C THR A 154 -2.22 -0.03 -11.79
N GLY A 155 -1.52 -1.12 -12.09
CA GLY A 155 -2.12 -2.41 -12.44
C GLY A 155 -2.66 -2.48 -13.87
N THR A 156 -2.31 -1.54 -14.75
CA THR A 156 -2.74 -1.56 -16.15
C THR A 156 -1.79 -2.36 -17.03
N ALA A 157 -2.30 -2.98 -18.10
CA ALA A 157 -1.49 -3.54 -19.16
C ALA A 157 -1.74 -2.72 -20.43
N PHE A 158 -0.68 -2.28 -21.11
CA PHE A 158 -0.85 -1.39 -22.25
C PHE A 158 -1.48 -2.11 -23.44
N SER A 159 -2.42 -1.42 -24.08
CA SER A 159 -3.14 -1.94 -25.23
C SER A 159 -2.24 -2.00 -26.47
N LYS A 160 -2.62 -2.82 -27.46
CA LYS A 160 -1.90 -2.84 -28.74
C LYS A 160 -1.81 -1.44 -29.39
N PRO A 161 -2.90 -0.63 -29.44
CA PRO A 161 -2.80 0.75 -29.94
C PRO A 161 -1.82 1.65 -29.16
N ASP A 162 -1.69 1.47 -27.85
CA ASP A 162 -0.70 2.20 -27.04
C ASP A 162 0.73 1.85 -27.43
N LEU A 163 0.99 0.55 -27.55
CA LEU A 163 2.30 0.04 -27.93
C LEU A 163 2.64 0.40 -29.38
N GLU A 164 1.66 0.42 -30.29
CA GLU A 164 1.84 0.85 -31.69
C GLU A 164 2.20 2.35 -31.76
N ALA A 165 1.60 3.20 -30.93
CA ALA A 165 1.94 4.63 -30.85
C ALA A 165 3.37 4.83 -30.34
N ILE A 166 3.76 4.12 -29.28
CA ILE A 166 5.16 4.13 -28.78
C ILE A 166 6.11 3.63 -29.87
N ALA A 167 5.79 2.52 -30.53
CA ALA A 167 6.63 1.94 -31.57
C ALA A 167 6.84 2.89 -32.76
N ALA A 168 5.80 3.60 -33.18
CA ALA A 168 5.90 4.58 -34.25
C ALA A 168 6.91 5.69 -33.90
N LEU A 169 6.83 6.23 -32.69
CA LEU A 169 7.73 7.28 -32.22
C LEU A 169 9.16 6.77 -32.01
N CYS A 170 9.34 5.58 -31.45
CA CYS A 170 10.68 4.99 -31.32
C CYS A 170 11.37 4.78 -32.67
N LYS A 171 10.62 4.41 -33.71
CA LYS A 171 11.16 4.29 -35.08
C LYS A 171 11.46 5.63 -35.70
N GLN A 172 10.57 6.61 -35.54
CA GLN A 172 10.72 7.95 -36.08
C GLN A 172 11.96 8.67 -35.50
N HIS A 173 12.24 8.47 -34.22
CA HIS A 173 13.31 9.17 -33.49
C HIS A 173 14.56 8.31 -33.23
N ASP A 174 14.60 7.07 -33.71
CA ASP A 174 15.67 6.10 -33.45
C ASP A 174 15.97 5.88 -31.94
N VAL A 175 14.91 5.68 -31.16
CA VAL A 175 14.97 5.56 -29.70
C VAL A 175 14.94 4.10 -29.26
N ILE A 176 15.75 3.78 -28.23
CA ILE A 176 15.78 2.47 -27.59
C ILE A 176 14.57 2.31 -26.67
N ALA A 177 13.88 1.17 -26.72
CA ALA A 177 12.86 0.83 -25.74
C ALA A 177 13.42 -0.12 -24.66
N ILE A 178 13.31 0.29 -23.40
CA ILE A 178 13.61 -0.56 -22.24
C ILE A 178 12.26 -1.05 -21.70
N CYS A 179 11.93 -2.30 -22.00
CA CYS A 179 10.66 -2.90 -21.60
C CYS A 179 10.81 -3.65 -20.28
N ASP A 180 10.31 -3.06 -19.19
CA ASP A 180 10.17 -3.73 -17.91
C ASP A 180 8.90 -4.59 -17.92
N GLU A 181 9.08 -5.89 -18.15
CA GLU A 181 8.00 -6.86 -18.34
C GLU A 181 7.99 -7.90 -17.21
N VAL A 182 8.45 -7.54 -16.01
CA VAL A 182 8.56 -8.48 -14.88
C VAL A 182 7.23 -9.09 -14.44
N TYR A 183 6.11 -8.48 -14.83
CA TYR A 183 4.75 -8.93 -14.55
C TYR A 183 4.07 -9.61 -15.75
N GLU A 184 4.80 -10.01 -16.80
CA GLU A 184 4.23 -10.53 -18.07
C GLU A 184 3.23 -11.69 -17.92
N HIS A 185 3.33 -12.49 -16.84
CA HIS A 185 2.41 -13.61 -16.55
C HIS A 185 1.25 -13.24 -15.62
N LEU A 186 1.25 -12.02 -15.06
CA LEU A 186 0.25 -11.56 -14.10
C LEU A 186 -0.74 -10.63 -14.81
N THR A 187 -1.60 -11.23 -15.63
CA THR A 187 -2.66 -10.52 -16.39
C THR A 187 -4.01 -11.17 -16.15
N TYR A 188 -5.07 -10.35 -16.11
CA TYR A 188 -6.39 -10.75 -15.64
C TYR A 188 -7.48 -10.56 -16.68
N GLU A 189 -8.62 -11.25 -16.49
CA GLU A 189 -9.83 -11.08 -17.30
C GLU A 189 -9.61 -11.33 -18.81
N GLY A 190 -8.73 -12.27 -19.14
CA GLY A 190 -8.39 -12.57 -20.53
C GLY A 190 -7.46 -11.55 -21.20
N THR A 191 -7.02 -10.53 -20.48
CA THR A 191 -5.96 -9.62 -20.94
C THR A 191 -4.71 -10.44 -21.24
N LYS A 192 -4.13 -10.22 -22.42
CA LYS A 192 -2.87 -10.83 -22.83
C LYS A 192 -1.78 -9.78 -22.78
N HIS A 193 -0.65 -10.13 -22.20
CA HIS A 193 0.56 -9.32 -22.30
C HIS A 193 1.03 -9.22 -23.75
N ILE A 194 1.36 -8.01 -24.19
CA ILE A 194 1.94 -7.73 -25.50
C ILE A 194 3.29 -7.06 -25.25
N SER A 195 4.37 -7.75 -25.58
CA SER A 195 5.69 -7.13 -25.54
C SER A 195 5.83 -6.15 -26.69
N LEU A 196 6.25 -4.91 -26.41
CA LEU A 196 6.56 -3.90 -27.43
C LEU A 196 7.56 -4.43 -28.48
N ARG A 197 8.50 -5.31 -28.06
CA ARG A 197 9.50 -5.92 -28.94
C ARG A 197 8.89 -6.79 -30.04
N THR A 198 7.67 -7.31 -29.85
CA THR A 198 6.94 -8.09 -30.87
C THR A 198 6.39 -7.25 -32.01
N LEU A 199 6.32 -5.92 -31.86
CA LEU A 199 5.77 -5.05 -32.88
C LEU A 199 6.77 -4.84 -34.04
N PRO A 200 6.27 -4.64 -35.28
CA PRO A 200 7.14 -4.44 -36.45
C PRO A 200 8.13 -3.28 -36.29
N GLY A 201 9.43 -3.60 -36.43
CA GLY A 201 10.55 -2.66 -36.31
C GLY A 201 10.94 -2.31 -34.87
N MET A 202 10.47 -3.08 -33.89
CA MET A 202 10.87 -2.91 -32.49
C MET A 202 11.87 -3.96 -32.00
N ALA A 203 12.04 -5.07 -32.72
CA ALA A 203 12.92 -6.18 -32.30
C ALA A 203 14.39 -5.76 -32.18
N GLU A 204 14.83 -4.87 -33.08
CA GLU A 204 16.20 -4.38 -33.22
C GLU A 204 16.56 -3.21 -32.29
N ARG A 205 15.58 -2.65 -31.57
CA ARG A 205 15.77 -1.48 -30.71
C ARG A 205 15.14 -1.61 -29.32
N SER A 206 14.65 -2.79 -28.97
CA SER A 206 14.03 -3.03 -27.67
C SER A 206 14.78 -4.10 -26.89
N ILE A 207 14.96 -3.87 -25.60
CA ILE A 207 15.27 -4.94 -24.64
C ILE A 207 14.03 -5.26 -23.80
N ARG A 208 13.89 -6.52 -23.39
CA ARG A 208 12.87 -7.00 -22.44
C ARG A 208 13.55 -7.44 -21.17
N ILE A 209 13.03 -7.02 -20.03
CA ILE A 209 13.53 -7.39 -18.70
C ILE A 209 12.51 -8.28 -18.00
N GLY A 210 12.97 -9.44 -17.52
CA GLY A 210 12.17 -10.41 -16.77
C GLY A 210 12.70 -10.62 -15.35
N SER A 211 11.87 -11.23 -14.49
CA SER A 211 12.20 -11.45 -13.07
C SER A 211 11.66 -12.78 -12.57
N ALA A 212 12.56 -13.70 -12.21
CA ALA A 212 12.18 -14.96 -11.57
C ALA A 212 11.42 -14.71 -10.27
N GLY A 213 11.79 -13.65 -9.54
CA GLY A 213 11.16 -13.33 -8.26
C GLY A 213 9.70 -12.90 -8.39
N LYS A 214 9.28 -12.37 -9.55
CA LYS A 214 7.87 -12.04 -9.81
C LYS A 214 7.13 -13.21 -10.47
N THR A 215 7.80 -13.99 -11.31
CA THR A 215 7.22 -15.17 -11.96
C THR A 215 6.97 -16.33 -10.99
N PHE A 216 7.89 -16.57 -10.04
CA PHE A 216 7.88 -17.76 -9.18
C PHE A 216 7.74 -17.45 -7.69
N SER A 217 7.30 -16.24 -7.34
CA SER A 217 7.19 -15.75 -5.94
C SER A 217 8.50 -15.73 -5.12
N PHE A 218 9.66 -16.06 -5.70
CA PHE A 218 10.97 -16.02 -5.03
C PHE A 218 11.66 -14.65 -5.10
N THR A 219 11.01 -13.60 -4.59
CA THR A 219 11.51 -12.21 -4.71
C THR A 219 12.92 -11.99 -4.15
N ALA A 220 13.30 -12.74 -3.12
CA ALA A 220 14.61 -12.66 -2.47
C ALA A 220 15.74 -13.36 -3.25
N TRP A 221 15.42 -14.25 -4.21
CA TRP A 221 16.46 -14.96 -4.98
C TRP A 221 17.23 -14.06 -5.92
N LYS A 222 16.68 -12.89 -6.26
CA LYS A 222 17.36 -11.88 -7.09
C LYS A 222 17.97 -12.50 -8.37
N VAL A 223 17.18 -13.27 -9.10
CA VAL A 223 17.50 -13.71 -10.46
C VAL A 223 16.57 -13.00 -11.43
N GLY A 224 17.17 -12.25 -12.35
CA GLY A 224 16.49 -11.59 -13.46
C GLY A 224 17.26 -11.81 -14.75
N TRP A 225 16.75 -11.27 -15.84
CA TRP A 225 17.43 -11.34 -17.13
C TRP A 225 16.98 -10.21 -18.04
N ALA A 226 17.81 -9.91 -19.03
CA ALA A 226 17.45 -9.11 -20.17
C ALA A 226 17.60 -9.91 -21.47
N THR A 227 16.67 -9.71 -22.40
CA THR A 227 16.75 -10.21 -23.77
C THR A 227 16.59 -9.09 -24.78
N GLY A 228 17.29 -9.16 -25.91
CA GLY A 228 17.28 -8.08 -26.89
C GLY A 228 18.34 -8.27 -27.96
N PRO A 229 18.42 -7.38 -28.96
CA PRO A 229 19.39 -7.51 -30.03
C PRO A 229 20.81 -7.49 -29.48
N ALA A 230 21.70 -8.30 -30.06
CA ALA A 230 23.03 -8.59 -29.53
C ALA A 230 23.85 -7.34 -29.17
N HIS A 231 23.75 -6.25 -29.94
CA HIS A 231 24.48 -5.02 -29.68
C HIS A 231 24.00 -4.27 -28.41
N LEU A 232 22.70 -4.30 -28.11
CA LEU A 232 22.15 -3.72 -26.87
C LEU A 232 22.48 -4.61 -25.66
N ILE A 233 22.35 -5.93 -25.82
CA ILE A 233 22.72 -6.87 -24.76
C ILE A 233 24.22 -6.78 -24.45
N ALA A 234 25.08 -6.60 -25.44
CA ALA A 234 26.51 -6.40 -25.23
C ALA A 234 26.81 -5.11 -24.44
N ALA A 235 26.10 -4.01 -24.68
CA ALA A 235 26.27 -2.77 -23.92
C ALA A 235 25.79 -2.92 -22.47
N LEU A 236 24.63 -3.55 -22.24
CA LEU A 236 24.14 -3.87 -20.91
C LEU A 236 25.09 -4.82 -20.16
N ALA A 237 25.56 -5.88 -20.82
CA ALA A 237 26.46 -6.87 -20.24
C ALA A 237 27.81 -6.27 -19.81
N LYS A 238 28.31 -5.25 -20.51
CA LYS A 238 29.49 -4.49 -20.09
C LYS A 238 29.27 -3.80 -18.75
N ALA A 239 28.12 -3.14 -18.56
CA ALA A 239 27.79 -2.53 -17.27
C ALA A 239 27.62 -3.60 -16.16
N HIS A 240 26.85 -4.65 -16.44
CA HIS A 240 26.64 -5.79 -15.54
C HIS A 240 27.96 -6.37 -15.01
N SER A 241 28.94 -6.54 -15.89
CA SER A 241 30.26 -7.12 -15.58
C SER A 241 31.01 -6.36 -14.48
N PHE A 242 30.77 -5.05 -14.34
CA PHE A 242 31.41 -4.21 -13.32
C PHE A 242 30.51 -3.88 -12.13
N LEU A 243 29.20 -4.15 -12.22
CA LEU A 243 28.30 -4.02 -11.08
C LEU A 243 28.38 -5.23 -10.16
N VAL A 244 28.31 -6.43 -10.73
CA VAL A 244 28.20 -7.69 -9.97
C VAL A 244 29.04 -8.83 -10.55
N PHE A 245 29.51 -8.69 -11.79
CA PHE A 245 30.26 -9.68 -12.56
C PHE A 245 29.49 -10.96 -12.92
N THR A 246 28.89 -11.65 -11.94
CA THR A 246 28.16 -12.90 -12.14
C THR A 246 26.99 -13.06 -11.15
N VAL A 247 26.03 -13.93 -11.50
CA VAL A 247 24.84 -14.26 -10.69
C VAL A 247 24.99 -15.66 -10.07
N PRO A 248 24.51 -15.94 -8.83
CA PRO A 248 24.66 -17.26 -8.20
C PRO A 248 24.15 -18.43 -9.06
N SER A 249 25.03 -19.37 -9.41
CA SER A 249 24.75 -20.40 -10.43
C SER A 249 23.73 -21.45 -9.97
N ASN A 250 23.64 -21.74 -8.68
CA ASN A 250 22.63 -22.62 -8.08
C ASN A 250 21.20 -22.07 -8.26
N LEU A 251 21.02 -20.77 -8.01
CA LEU A 251 19.74 -20.10 -8.24
C LEU A 251 19.39 -20.04 -9.72
N GLN A 252 20.38 -19.79 -10.59
CA GLN A 252 20.17 -19.83 -12.04
C GLN A 252 19.65 -21.18 -12.54
N ARG A 253 20.18 -22.30 -12.03
CA ARG A 253 19.72 -23.65 -12.39
C ARG A 253 18.28 -23.91 -11.96
N ALA A 254 17.91 -23.47 -10.75
CA ALA A 254 16.55 -23.59 -10.27
C ALA A 254 15.56 -22.77 -11.13
N VAL A 255 15.95 -21.57 -11.55
CA VAL A 255 15.13 -20.75 -12.46
C VAL A 255 15.04 -21.37 -13.85
N ALA A 256 16.12 -21.95 -14.38
CA ALA A 256 16.08 -22.68 -15.64
C ALA A 256 15.04 -23.81 -15.60
N HIS A 257 15.05 -24.60 -14.52
CA HIS A 257 14.04 -25.62 -14.29
C HIS A 257 12.62 -25.05 -14.21
N GLY A 258 12.43 -23.97 -13.44
CA GLY A 258 11.12 -23.33 -13.29
C GLY A 258 10.55 -22.85 -14.63
N LEU A 259 11.37 -22.22 -15.48
CA LEU A 259 10.94 -21.77 -16.80
C LEU A 259 10.51 -22.93 -17.70
N ASP A 260 11.19 -24.07 -17.63
CA ASP A 260 10.90 -25.23 -18.48
C ASP A 260 9.72 -26.08 -17.95
N HIS A 261 9.59 -26.24 -16.63
CA HIS A 261 8.72 -27.27 -16.03
C HIS A 261 7.59 -26.73 -15.13
N GLU A 262 7.69 -25.49 -14.62
CA GLU A 262 6.75 -24.96 -13.64
C GLU A 262 5.71 -24.00 -14.26
N SER A 263 5.29 -24.26 -15.51
CA SER A 263 4.31 -23.39 -16.18
C SER A 263 2.94 -23.39 -15.54
N SER A 264 2.53 -24.50 -14.93
CA SER A 264 1.31 -24.57 -14.14
C SER A 264 1.33 -23.61 -12.96
N PHE A 265 2.50 -23.37 -12.34
CA PHE A 265 2.62 -22.47 -11.19
C PHE A 265 2.30 -21.03 -11.57
N TYR A 266 3.01 -20.43 -12.53
CA TYR A 266 2.80 -19.01 -12.84
C TYR A 266 1.48 -18.75 -13.59
N CYS A 267 0.96 -19.72 -14.35
CA CYS A 267 -0.40 -19.65 -14.88
C CYS A 267 -1.45 -19.70 -13.76
N GLY A 268 -1.27 -20.60 -12.78
CA GLY A 268 -2.15 -20.70 -11.61
C GLY A 268 -2.05 -19.48 -10.68
N LEU A 269 -0.86 -18.88 -10.57
CA LEU A 269 -0.61 -17.66 -9.82
C LEU A 269 -1.42 -16.50 -10.39
N SER A 270 -1.53 -16.36 -11.71
CA SER A 270 -2.38 -15.32 -12.31
C SER A 270 -3.85 -15.49 -11.91
N THR A 271 -4.39 -16.71 -12.01
CA THR A 271 -5.77 -17.03 -11.59
C THR A 271 -6.00 -16.74 -10.11
N SER A 272 -5.07 -17.17 -9.25
CA SER A 272 -5.14 -16.92 -7.80
C SER A 272 -5.10 -15.42 -7.48
N LEU A 273 -4.19 -14.68 -8.11
CA LEU A 273 -4.07 -13.24 -7.91
C LEU A 273 -5.28 -12.47 -8.45
N GLN A 274 -5.94 -12.95 -9.52
CA GLN A 274 -7.20 -12.36 -9.97
C GLN A 274 -8.28 -12.50 -8.89
N ALA A 275 -8.44 -13.69 -8.30
CA ALA A 275 -9.40 -13.90 -7.21
C ALA A 275 -9.09 -13.00 -5.99
N LYS A 276 -7.81 -12.87 -5.63
CA LYS A 276 -7.35 -11.99 -4.55
C LYS A 276 -7.59 -10.50 -4.85
N ARG A 277 -7.39 -10.08 -6.10
CA ARG A 277 -7.75 -8.73 -6.58
C ARG A 277 -9.24 -8.49 -6.39
N ASP A 278 -10.08 -9.42 -6.83
CA ASP A 278 -11.54 -9.29 -6.78
C ASP A 278 -12.05 -9.24 -5.34
N LEU A 279 -11.47 -10.06 -4.46
CA LEU A 279 -11.73 -10.05 -3.03
C LEU A 279 -11.39 -8.68 -2.41
N LEU A 280 -10.15 -8.21 -2.61
CA LEU A 280 -9.72 -6.91 -2.07
C LEU A 280 -10.56 -5.77 -2.66
N GLU A 281 -10.86 -5.80 -3.96
CA GLU A 281 -11.69 -4.79 -4.60
C GLU A 281 -13.10 -4.74 -3.99
N GLY A 282 -13.71 -5.91 -3.73
CA GLY A 282 -15.00 -6.01 -3.04
C GLY A 282 -14.96 -5.38 -1.64
N HIS A 283 -13.90 -5.65 -0.87
CA HIS A 283 -13.69 -5.07 0.45
C HIS A 283 -13.50 -3.54 0.40
N LEU A 284 -12.66 -3.06 -0.53
CA LEU A 284 -12.44 -1.63 -0.75
C LEU A 284 -13.74 -0.90 -1.14
N LYS A 285 -14.54 -1.48 -2.05
CA LYS A 285 -15.84 -0.91 -2.44
C LYS A 285 -16.81 -0.87 -1.27
N THR A 286 -16.88 -1.93 -0.46
CA THR A 286 -17.72 -2.00 0.75
C THR A 286 -17.35 -0.91 1.75
N ALA A 287 -16.06 -0.60 1.88
CA ALA A 287 -15.57 0.49 2.72
C ALA A 287 -15.73 1.91 2.14
N GLY A 288 -16.26 2.03 0.91
CA GLY A 288 -16.53 3.31 0.26
C GLY A 288 -15.42 3.83 -0.66
N PHE A 289 -14.34 3.07 -0.87
CA PHE A 289 -13.34 3.42 -1.88
C PHE A 289 -13.92 3.30 -3.29
N SER A 290 -13.47 4.15 -4.20
CA SER A 290 -13.71 3.95 -5.64
C SER A 290 -12.44 3.39 -6.26
N THR A 291 -12.46 2.11 -6.66
CA THR A 291 -11.29 1.42 -7.22
C THR A 291 -11.15 1.71 -8.72
N LEU A 292 -9.90 1.85 -9.16
CA LEU A 292 -9.54 1.94 -10.57
C LEU A 292 -9.21 0.55 -11.09
N ARG A 293 -9.40 0.34 -12.40
CA ARG A 293 -9.24 -0.97 -13.04
C ARG A 293 -7.78 -1.44 -12.98
N ALA A 294 -7.60 -2.70 -12.58
CA ALA A 294 -6.30 -3.38 -12.54
C ALA A 294 -6.39 -4.69 -13.34
N HIS A 295 -5.85 -4.70 -14.56
CA HIS A 295 -5.83 -5.85 -15.47
C HIS A 295 -4.50 -6.61 -15.47
N GLY A 296 -3.55 -6.20 -14.63
CA GLY A 296 -2.31 -6.94 -14.41
C GLY A 296 -1.47 -6.41 -13.24
N SER A 297 -0.26 -6.96 -13.07
CA SER A 297 0.54 -6.83 -11.84
C SER A 297 -0.24 -7.30 -10.61
N TYR A 298 0.22 -7.05 -9.39
CA TYR A 298 -0.57 -7.35 -8.17
C TYR A 298 -0.97 -6.11 -7.37
N PHE A 299 -1.14 -4.99 -8.06
CA PHE A 299 -1.51 -3.71 -7.47
C PHE A 299 -2.89 -3.26 -7.92
N ILE A 300 -3.62 -2.62 -7.01
CA ILE A 300 -4.87 -1.93 -7.30
C ILE A 300 -4.79 -0.50 -6.77
N THR A 301 -5.32 0.44 -7.54
CA THR A 301 -5.36 1.86 -7.16
C THR A 301 -6.78 2.21 -6.70
N ALA A 302 -6.89 3.01 -5.65
CA ALA A 302 -8.16 3.46 -5.11
C ALA A 302 -8.19 4.98 -4.96
N ASP A 303 -9.32 5.58 -5.32
CA ASP A 303 -9.63 6.98 -5.10
C ASP A 303 -10.21 7.19 -3.69
N ILE A 304 -9.59 8.12 -2.97
CA ILE A 304 -9.91 8.43 -1.58
C ILE A 304 -10.85 9.63 -1.43
N SER A 305 -11.28 10.28 -2.51
CA SER A 305 -12.02 11.56 -2.45
C SER A 305 -13.32 11.49 -1.65
N LYS A 306 -13.91 10.31 -1.50
CA LYS A 306 -15.13 10.08 -0.69
C LYS A 306 -14.85 9.82 0.80
N LEU A 307 -13.61 9.51 1.14
CA LEU A 307 -13.19 9.05 2.47
C LEU A 307 -12.20 10.01 3.14
N ALA A 308 -11.49 10.82 2.35
CA ALA A 308 -10.53 11.78 2.82
C ALA A 308 -11.24 12.94 3.52
N HIS A 309 -10.62 13.45 4.58
CA HIS A 309 -11.05 14.70 5.19
C HIS A 309 -10.83 15.87 4.22
N GLN A 310 -11.48 17.01 4.49
CA GLN A 310 -11.25 18.22 3.71
C GLN A 310 -9.75 18.56 3.69
N ASP A 311 -9.21 18.81 2.49
CA ASP A 311 -7.79 19.08 2.21
C ASP A 311 -6.80 17.95 2.50
N GLU A 312 -7.26 16.79 2.99
CA GLU A 312 -6.41 15.63 3.25
C GLU A 312 -5.95 14.99 1.94
N LYS A 313 -4.62 14.89 1.78
CA LYS A 313 -4.00 14.30 0.60
C LYS A 313 -3.62 12.84 0.82
N ASP A 314 -3.34 12.13 -0.27
CA ASP A 314 -2.98 10.71 -0.30
C ASP A 314 -1.92 10.32 0.74
N VAL A 315 -0.86 11.12 0.93
CA VAL A 315 0.17 10.88 1.95
C VAL A 315 -0.44 10.88 3.36
N GLU A 316 -1.16 11.94 3.73
CA GLU A 316 -1.79 12.13 5.04
C GLU A 316 -2.83 11.03 5.30
N PHE A 317 -3.64 10.74 4.29
CA PHE A 317 -4.62 9.66 4.31
C PHE A 317 -3.95 8.31 4.58
N CYS A 318 -2.86 7.96 3.88
CA CYS A 318 -2.12 6.73 4.11
C CYS A 318 -1.58 6.63 5.56
N TYR A 319 -1.06 7.73 6.12
CA TYR A 319 -0.66 7.78 7.52
C TYR A 319 -1.84 7.53 8.46
N ARG A 320 -2.99 8.14 8.18
CA ARG A 320 -4.21 8.01 9.00
C ARG A 320 -4.75 6.59 8.99
N ILE A 321 -5.01 6.00 7.82
CA ILE A 321 -5.56 4.64 7.74
C ILE A 321 -4.62 3.58 8.31
N THR A 322 -3.30 3.82 8.28
CA THR A 322 -2.34 2.91 8.92
C THR A 322 -2.51 2.91 10.45
N LYS A 323 -2.75 4.09 11.04
CA LYS A 323 -2.88 4.25 12.50
C LYS A 323 -4.28 3.92 13.03
N GLU A 324 -5.30 4.41 12.34
CA GLU A 324 -6.68 4.39 12.83
C GLU A 324 -7.47 3.19 12.31
N ALA A 325 -7.19 2.78 11.07
CA ALA A 325 -7.91 1.70 10.40
C ALA A 325 -7.10 0.40 10.43
N GLY A 326 -5.82 0.43 10.85
CA GLY A 326 -4.97 -0.76 10.88
C GLY A 326 -4.62 -1.30 9.49
N VAL A 327 -4.75 -0.52 8.41
CA VAL A 327 -4.38 -0.93 7.05
C VAL A 327 -3.39 0.05 6.43
N THR A 328 -2.29 -0.48 5.90
CA THR A 328 -1.25 0.33 5.27
C THR A 328 -1.35 0.26 3.75
N ALA A 329 -1.52 1.43 3.11
CA ALA A 329 -1.40 1.61 1.67
C ALA A 329 -0.15 2.45 1.31
N LEU A 330 0.08 2.69 0.02
CA LEU A 330 1.06 3.70 -0.43
C LEU A 330 0.38 4.85 -1.18
N PRO A 331 0.81 6.10 -0.94
CA PRO A 331 0.33 7.25 -1.71
C PRO A 331 0.81 7.14 -3.16
N VAL A 332 -0.09 7.30 -4.12
CA VAL A 332 0.27 7.23 -5.55
C VAL A 332 1.20 8.36 -5.93
N SER A 333 1.10 9.51 -5.26
CA SER A 333 1.93 10.65 -5.57
C SER A 333 3.41 10.48 -5.24
N ALA A 334 3.79 9.49 -4.43
CA ALA A 334 5.18 9.11 -4.20
C ALA A 334 5.86 8.49 -5.44
N PHE A 335 5.07 8.09 -6.45
CA PHE A 335 5.55 7.49 -7.69
C PHE A 335 5.71 8.52 -8.82
N TYR A 336 5.61 9.82 -8.56
CA TYR A 336 5.79 10.87 -9.56
C TYR A 336 7.11 11.62 -9.33
N VAL A 337 7.77 11.99 -10.42
CA VAL A 337 8.86 12.96 -10.46
C VAL A 337 8.43 14.31 -11.00
N SER A 338 7.32 14.39 -11.75
CA SER A 338 6.76 15.65 -12.22
C SER A 338 5.95 16.37 -11.13
N ASP A 339 5.82 17.68 -11.30
CA ASP A 339 4.76 18.44 -10.64
C ASP A 339 3.40 17.98 -11.19
N GLY A 340 2.36 17.95 -10.35
CA GLY A 340 0.99 17.58 -10.78
C GLY A 340 0.55 16.15 -10.47
N ALA A 341 1.27 15.42 -9.62
CA ALA A 341 0.82 14.10 -9.15
C ALA A 341 -0.60 14.15 -8.53
N PRO A 342 -1.49 13.18 -8.84
CA PRO A 342 -2.81 13.10 -8.23
C PRO A 342 -2.67 12.92 -6.71
N ARG A 343 -3.40 13.73 -5.94
CA ARG A 343 -3.32 13.75 -4.46
C ARG A 343 -4.47 13.00 -3.79
N ASN A 344 -5.31 12.34 -4.58
CA ASN A 344 -6.50 11.63 -4.15
C ASN A 344 -6.42 10.13 -4.48
N LEU A 345 -5.25 9.60 -4.84
CA LEU A 345 -5.10 8.19 -5.21
C LEU A 345 -4.09 7.48 -4.29
N ILE A 346 -4.44 6.27 -3.85
CA ILE A 346 -3.58 5.39 -3.07
C ILE A 346 -3.50 4.00 -3.71
N ARG A 347 -2.45 3.25 -3.43
CA ARG A 347 -2.18 1.92 -3.98
C ARG A 347 -2.14 0.85 -2.88
N PHE A 348 -2.81 -0.26 -3.14
CA PHE A 348 -2.73 -1.50 -2.34
C PHE A 348 -2.08 -2.63 -3.16
N CYS A 349 -1.42 -3.58 -2.49
CA CYS A 349 -1.02 -4.88 -3.04
C CYS A 349 -1.99 -5.96 -2.55
N PHE A 350 -2.49 -6.77 -3.48
CA PHE A 350 -3.31 -7.95 -3.17
C PHE A 350 -2.50 -9.26 -3.23
N CYS A 351 -1.18 -9.16 -3.37
CA CYS A 351 -0.23 -10.27 -3.32
C CYS A 351 -0.05 -10.87 -1.92
N LYS A 352 -1.13 -11.12 -1.18
CA LYS A 352 -1.11 -11.56 0.22
C LYS A 352 -1.88 -12.86 0.38
N ASN A 353 -1.66 -13.57 1.49
CA ASN A 353 -2.48 -14.73 1.79
C ASN A 353 -3.95 -14.30 2.02
N ASP A 354 -4.90 -15.21 1.81
CA ASP A 354 -6.32 -14.86 1.86
C ASP A 354 -6.72 -14.33 3.24
N ALA A 355 -6.21 -14.94 4.31
CA ALA A 355 -6.42 -14.50 5.69
C ALA A 355 -6.06 -13.02 5.89
N LYS A 356 -4.93 -12.52 5.37
CA LYS A 356 -4.58 -11.08 5.49
C LYS A 356 -5.48 -10.17 4.66
N LEU A 357 -6.00 -10.65 3.52
CA LEU A 357 -6.94 -9.87 2.72
C LEU A 357 -8.33 -9.82 3.36
N GLU A 358 -8.70 -10.89 4.06
CA GLU A 358 -9.89 -10.96 4.92
C GLU A 358 -9.73 -10.10 6.17
N ASP A 359 -8.58 -10.15 6.86
CA ASP A 359 -8.26 -9.30 8.01
C ASP A 359 -8.22 -7.81 7.62
N ALA A 360 -7.84 -7.51 6.37
CA ALA A 360 -7.94 -6.17 5.85
C ALA A 360 -9.40 -5.72 5.69
N ALA A 361 -10.38 -6.62 5.51
CA ALA A 361 -11.78 -6.21 5.25
C ALA A 361 -12.43 -5.45 6.41
N PRO A 362 -12.39 -5.94 7.67
CA PRO A 362 -12.87 -5.18 8.83
C PRO A 362 -12.03 -3.93 9.12
N ALA A 363 -10.74 -3.97 8.79
CA ALA A 363 -9.80 -2.88 9.00
C ALA A 363 -9.99 -1.75 7.95
N VAL A 364 -10.46 -2.08 6.75
CA VAL A 364 -10.90 -1.11 5.73
C VAL A 364 -12.33 -0.63 6.01
N LYS A 365 -13.19 -1.41 6.70
CA LYS A 365 -14.43 -0.85 7.27
C LYS A 365 -14.06 0.32 8.19
N GLN A 366 -14.85 1.38 8.10
CA GLN A 366 -14.56 2.58 8.87
C GLN A 366 -14.38 2.24 10.36
N PRO A 367 -13.61 3.01 11.14
CA PRO A 367 -13.55 2.93 12.61
C PRO A 367 -14.91 3.13 13.30
N THR A 368 -15.99 3.15 12.54
CA THR A 368 -17.35 3.49 12.92
C THR A 368 -18.35 2.34 12.88
N ASP A 369 -17.93 1.11 12.54
CA ASP A 369 -18.88 -0.01 12.33
C ASP A 369 -18.75 -1.22 13.28
N TRP A 370 -17.75 -1.29 14.17
CA TRP A 370 -17.46 -2.45 15.03
C TRP A 370 -18.43 -2.67 16.22
N VAL A 371 -19.48 -1.87 16.32
CA VAL A 371 -20.37 -1.74 17.48
C VAL A 371 -21.83 -1.45 17.02
N THR A 372 -22.11 -1.34 15.71
CA THR A 372 -23.39 -0.77 15.16
C THR A 372 -24.24 -1.86 14.59
N ASP A 373 -23.64 -2.97 14.14
CA ASP A 373 -24.41 -4.14 13.79
C ASP A 373 -24.82 -4.92 15.06
N ALA A 374 -25.95 -5.61 14.95
CA ALA A 374 -26.56 -6.33 16.07
C ALA A 374 -25.66 -7.47 16.59
N GLN A 375 -24.74 -7.97 15.76
CA GLN A 375 -23.87 -9.09 16.09
C GLN A 375 -22.69 -8.65 16.96
N GLY A 376 -22.06 -7.50 16.65
CA GLY A 376 -20.99 -6.92 17.48
C GLY A 376 -21.47 -6.49 18.87
N LYS A 377 -22.74 -6.09 19.00
CA LYS A 377 -23.37 -5.81 20.31
C LYS A 377 -23.55 -7.07 21.14
N GLU A 378 -24.03 -8.16 20.54
CA GLU A 378 -24.26 -9.43 21.23
C GLU A 378 -22.94 -10.06 21.70
N GLU A 379 -21.89 -10.00 20.87
CA GLU A 379 -20.55 -10.51 21.19
C GLU A 379 -19.90 -9.75 22.35
N LEU A 380 -20.07 -8.42 22.40
CA LEU A 380 -19.58 -7.61 23.51
C LEU A 380 -20.32 -7.88 24.82
N ILE A 381 -21.65 -8.04 24.78
CA ILE A 381 -22.48 -8.37 25.95
C ILE A 381 -22.09 -9.76 26.50
N GLN A 382 -21.86 -10.75 25.62
CA GLN A 382 -21.39 -12.07 26.04
C GLN A 382 -19.98 -12.04 26.60
N LEU A 383 -19.08 -11.21 26.06
CA LEU A 383 -17.72 -11.05 26.57
C LEU A 383 -17.70 -10.42 27.98
N ILE A 384 -18.54 -9.40 28.21
CA ILE A 384 -18.68 -8.76 29.54
C ILE A 384 -19.30 -9.75 30.54
N SER A 385 -20.35 -10.46 30.15
CA SER A 385 -21.05 -11.40 31.04
C SER A 385 -20.20 -12.64 31.37
N SER A 386 -19.47 -13.19 30.39
CA SER A 386 -18.62 -14.38 30.57
C SER A 386 -17.36 -14.13 31.41
N ARG A 387 -16.97 -12.85 31.59
CA ARG A 387 -15.84 -12.43 32.42
C ARG A 387 -16.25 -12.14 33.88
N GLY A 388 -17.51 -12.37 34.25
CA GLY A 388 -17.97 -12.35 35.64
C GLY A 388 -18.33 -10.97 36.21
N PHE A 389 -18.57 -9.96 35.37
CA PHE A 389 -19.08 -8.67 35.81
C PHE A 389 -20.57 -8.78 36.13
N GLY A 390 -20.92 -8.87 37.43
CA GLY A 390 -22.30 -8.88 37.93
C GLY A 390 -22.81 -7.48 38.29
N VAL A 391 -24.13 -7.30 38.33
CA VAL A 391 -24.82 -6.10 38.82
C VAL A 391 -24.30 -5.73 40.22
N PHE A 392 -23.86 -4.48 40.39
CA PHE A 392 -23.10 -4.04 41.56
C PHE A 392 -23.98 -3.70 42.77
N ASN A 393 -23.64 -4.27 43.92
CA ASN A 393 -24.11 -3.82 45.24
C ASN A 393 -22.97 -3.08 45.97
N GLY A 394 -22.81 -1.79 45.68
CA GLY A 394 -22.40 -0.77 46.65
C GLY A 394 -20.96 -0.69 47.22
N ASP A 395 -19.98 -1.45 46.73
CA ASP A 395 -18.58 -1.31 47.22
C ASP A 395 -17.72 -0.43 46.30
N SER A 396 -17.42 0.79 46.75
CA SER A 396 -16.69 1.83 46.00
C SER A 396 -15.21 1.52 45.78
N THR A 397 -14.62 0.65 46.59
CA THR A 397 -13.20 0.29 46.46
C THR A 397 -13.00 -0.72 45.31
N LEU A 398 -13.97 -1.62 45.14
CA LEU A 398 -14.00 -2.59 44.05
C LEU A 398 -14.30 -1.92 42.70
N ALA A 399 -15.16 -0.90 42.69
CA ALA A 399 -15.46 -0.11 41.49
C ALA A 399 -14.22 0.64 40.96
N ALA A 400 -13.43 1.28 41.83
CA ALA A 400 -12.21 1.97 41.45
C ALA A 400 -11.13 1.01 40.89
N GLN A 401 -10.99 -0.19 41.47
CA GLN A 401 -10.09 -1.23 40.95
C GLN A 401 -10.53 -1.74 39.57
N ARG A 402 -11.84 -1.92 39.33
CA ARG A 402 -12.35 -2.41 38.03
C ARG A 402 -12.35 -1.34 36.93
N VAL A 403 -12.44 -0.06 37.29
CA VAL A 403 -12.22 1.07 36.36
C VAL A 403 -10.75 1.11 35.88
N GLU A 404 -9.80 0.83 36.76
CA GLU A 404 -8.38 0.77 36.38
C GLU A 404 -8.06 -0.48 35.53
N GLU A 405 -8.73 -1.60 35.77
CA GLU A 405 -8.65 -2.79 34.92
C GLU A 405 -9.27 -2.56 33.53
N LEU A 406 -10.38 -1.80 33.45
CA LEU A 406 -10.96 -1.36 32.18
C LEU A 406 -10.01 -0.42 31.41
N ARG A 407 -9.32 0.51 32.09
CA ARG A 407 -8.25 1.34 31.49
C ARG A 407 -7.08 0.50 30.97
N CYS A 408 -6.69 -0.56 31.69
CA CYS A 408 -5.61 -1.46 31.26
C CYS A 408 -5.96 -2.33 30.04
N LEU A 409 -7.25 -2.57 29.78
CA LEU A 409 -7.73 -3.28 28.60
C LEU A 409 -7.88 -2.37 27.36
N LEU A 410 -7.72 -1.05 27.52
CA LEU A 410 -7.94 -0.03 26.50
C LEU A 410 -6.68 0.64 25.87
N PRO A 411 -5.43 0.13 25.93
CA PRO A 411 -4.37 0.69 25.11
C PRO A 411 -4.51 0.21 23.66
N GLY A 412 -5.18 1.02 22.84
CA GLY A 412 -5.34 0.83 21.39
C GLY A 412 -6.30 1.84 20.75
N LEU A 413 -7.24 2.38 21.52
CA LEU A 413 -8.12 3.47 21.10
C LEU A 413 -7.51 4.80 21.57
N SER A 414 -6.90 5.56 20.66
CA SER A 414 -6.62 6.96 21.01
C SER A 414 -7.94 7.68 21.25
N LEU A 415 -8.08 8.42 22.37
CA LEU A 415 -9.26 9.23 22.71
C LEU A 415 -9.77 10.07 21.51
N ARG A 416 -8.86 10.56 20.67
CA ARG A 416 -9.18 11.32 19.45
C ARG A 416 -9.79 10.48 18.31
N ALA A 417 -9.46 9.20 18.21
CA ALA A 417 -10.06 8.27 17.26
C ALA A 417 -11.46 7.84 17.71
N ALA A 418 -11.68 7.76 19.02
CA ALA A 418 -12.98 7.46 19.61
C ALA A 418 -13.97 8.65 19.50
N GLU A 419 -13.51 9.89 19.74
CA GLU A 419 -14.30 11.13 19.56
C GLU A 419 -14.79 11.35 18.11
N ARG A 420 -14.05 10.82 17.12
CA ARG A 420 -14.39 10.92 15.68
C ARG A 420 -15.21 9.73 15.17
N SER A 421 -15.40 8.71 16.00
CA SER A 421 -16.13 7.51 15.61
C SER A 421 -17.65 7.78 15.60
N SER A 422 -18.39 7.31 14.59
CA SER A 422 -19.85 7.57 14.47
C SER A 422 -20.74 6.48 15.07
N HIS A 423 -20.28 5.23 15.24
CA HIS A 423 -19.75 4.91 16.55
C HIS A 423 -20.62 4.84 17.81
N PRO A 424 -21.93 4.48 17.89
CA PRO A 424 -22.69 4.53 19.16
C PRO A 424 -22.00 4.01 20.44
N LEU A 425 -21.49 2.76 20.56
CA LEU A 425 -20.71 2.42 21.77
C LEU A 425 -19.33 3.07 21.82
N VAL A 426 -18.65 3.38 20.72
CA VAL A 426 -17.30 3.99 20.82
C VAL A 426 -17.39 5.43 21.27
N LYS A 427 -18.42 6.16 20.81
CA LYS A 427 -18.86 7.44 21.36
C LYS A 427 -19.37 7.27 22.78
N LEU A 428 -20.17 6.24 23.09
CA LEU A 428 -20.62 5.99 24.46
C LEU A 428 -19.44 5.73 25.40
N LEU A 429 -18.43 4.97 24.97
CA LEU A 429 -17.23 4.63 25.73
C LEU A 429 -16.29 5.84 25.86
N ALA A 430 -16.15 6.66 24.82
CA ALA A 430 -15.40 7.92 24.88
C ALA A 430 -16.11 8.98 25.73
N ASP A 431 -17.43 9.13 25.58
CA ASP A 431 -18.27 10.01 26.39
C ASP A 431 -18.29 9.52 27.84
N MET A 432 -18.31 8.22 28.09
CA MET A 432 -18.21 7.64 29.43
C MET A 432 -16.87 7.98 30.06
N ASP A 433 -15.74 7.78 29.36
CA ASP A 433 -14.40 8.09 29.88
C ASP A 433 -14.22 9.60 30.12
N GLN A 434 -14.61 10.44 29.15
CA GLN A 434 -14.54 11.91 29.26
C GLN A 434 -15.48 12.47 30.34
N THR A 435 -16.67 11.88 30.49
CA THR A 435 -17.65 12.27 31.54
C THR A 435 -17.22 11.76 32.92
N LEU A 436 -16.64 10.56 33.01
CA LEU A 436 -16.04 10.03 34.24
C LEU A 436 -14.89 10.92 34.71
N GLU A 437 -13.99 11.33 33.82
CA GLU A 437 -12.91 12.27 34.17
C GLU A 437 -13.45 13.62 34.64
N ARG A 438 -14.48 14.17 33.98
CA ARG A 438 -15.14 15.42 34.37
C ARG A 438 -15.86 15.34 35.72
N LEU A 439 -16.57 14.25 35.97
CA LEU A 439 -17.28 14.03 37.24
C LEU A 439 -16.30 13.77 38.39
N LEU A 440 -15.25 12.97 38.17
CA LEU A 440 -14.20 12.75 39.18
C LEU A 440 -13.43 14.05 39.52
N SER A 441 -13.27 14.94 38.53
CA SER A 441 -12.69 16.28 38.77
C SER A 441 -13.60 17.19 39.60
N LEU A 442 -14.93 17.06 39.45
CA LEU A 442 -15.93 17.81 40.24
C LEU A 442 -15.97 17.37 41.71
N GLN A 443 -15.72 16.09 42.02
CA GLN A 443 -15.64 15.59 43.40
C GLN A 443 -14.54 16.30 44.22
N GLN A 444 -13.47 16.77 43.57
CA GLN A 444 -12.41 17.56 44.22
C GLN A 444 -12.82 19.02 44.50
N LEU A 445 -13.76 19.57 43.72
CA LEU A 445 -14.20 20.97 43.80
C LEU A 445 -15.48 21.16 44.64
N LEU A 446 -16.30 20.10 44.77
CA LEU A 446 -17.55 20.07 45.53
C LEU A 446 -17.58 18.83 46.43
N PRO A 447 -16.84 18.82 47.55
CA PRO A 447 -16.68 17.65 48.41
C PRO A 447 -17.99 17.20 49.06
N ASP A 448 -18.99 18.07 49.14
CA ASP A 448 -20.29 17.80 49.77
C ASP A 448 -21.32 17.18 48.80
N VAL A 449 -20.93 16.94 47.54
CA VAL A 449 -21.77 16.25 46.55
C VAL A 449 -21.27 14.82 46.38
N ASP A 450 -22.17 13.84 46.53
CA ASP A 450 -21.88 12.42 46.28
C ASP A 450 -21.88 12.14 44.77
N VAL A 451 -20.73 12.40 44.15
CA VAL A 451 -20.55 12.24 42.70
C VAL A 451 -20.58 10.77 42.31
N ALA A 452 -20.18 9.85 43.19
CA ALA A 452 -20.18 8.41 42.93
C ALA A 452 -21.60 7.87 42.71
N THR A 453 -22.56 8.28 43.53
CA THR A 453 -23.97 7.93 43.34
C THR A 453 -24.55 8.54 42.05
N LEU A 454 -24.06 9.70 41.63
CA LEU A 454 -24.43 10.36 40.38
C LEU A 454 -23.89 9.63 39.14
N VAL A 455 -22.65 9.16 39.20
CA VAL A 455 -22.01 8.33 38.16
C VAL A 455 -22.73 6.99 38.02
N SER A 456 -23.03 6.32 39.14
CA SER A 456 -23.75 5.05 39.15
C SER A 456 -25.14 5.18 38.51
N LYS A 457 -25.94 6.17 38.92
CA LYS A 457 -27.26 6.40 38.32
C LYS A 457 -27.21 6.79 36.84
N ARG A 458 -26.16 7.49 36.41
CA ARG A 458 -25.97 7.85 35.00
C ARG A 458 -25.62 6.62 34.16
N LEU A 459 -24.81 5.69 34.69
CA LEU A 459 -24.52 4.41 34.03
C LEU A 459 -25.78 3.55 33.86
N ASP A 460 -26.62 3.47 34.89
CA ASP A 460 -27.86 2.68 34.82
C ASP A 460 -28.87 3.27 33.80
N LEU A 461 -29.04 4.60 33.77
CA LEU A 461 -30.00 5.27 32.87
C LEU A 461 -29.50 5.45 31.42
N LEU A 462 -28.19 5.55 31.20
CA LEU A 462 -27.60 5.62 29.84
C LEU A 462 -27.84 4.34 29.03
N LEU A 463 -28.06 3.22 29.69
CA LEU A 463 -28.40 1.95 29.06
C LEU A 463 -29.86 1.88 28.60
N GLU A 464 -30.73 2.78 29.08
CA GLU A 464 -32.17 2.74 28.81
C GLU A 464 -32.67 3.95 27.99
N GLU A 465 -32.36 5.21 28.36
CA GLU A 465 -32.85 6.41 27.63
C GLU A 465 -31.85 7.60 27.68
N PRO A 466 -31.00 7.80 26.65
CA PRO A 466 -29.88 8.77 26.71
C PRO A 466 -30.27 10.25 26.83
N GLU A 467 -31.39 10.68 26.23
CA GLU A 467 -31.75 12.10 26.13
C GLU A 467 -32.34 12.69 27.43
N GLU A 468 -32.99 11.88 28.26
CA GLU A 468 -33.57 12.34 29.53
C GLU A 468 -32.49 12.50 30.62
N VAL A 469 -31.36 11.82 30.47
CA VAL A 469 -30.21 11.90 31.39
C VAL A 469 -29.55 13.27 31.35
N ASP A 470 -29.39 13.87 30.17
CA ASP A 470 -28.75 15.19 30.05
C ASP A 470 -29.62 16.29 30.65
N LYS A 471 -30.95 16.16 30.56
CA LYS A 471 -31.91 17.04 31.25
C LYS A 471 -31.84 16.87 32.77
N ALA A 472 -31.75 15.64 33.28
CA ALA A 472 -31.70 15.37 34.72
C ALA A 472 -30.42 15.93 35.37
N VAL A 473 -29.27 15.79 34.69
CA VAL A 473 -27.99 16.32 35.18
C VAL A 473 -27.96 17.85 35.12
N ARG A 474 -28.47 18.47 34.04
CA ARG A 474 -28.61 19.93 33.94
C ARG A 474 -29.46 20.51 35.07
N ARG A 475 -30.63 19.92 35.34
CA ARG A 475 -31.50 20.35 36.45
C ARG A 475 -30.80 20.31 37.81
N LYS A 476 -29.93 19.32 38.03
CA LYS A 476 -29.25 19.14 39.33
C LYS A 476 -28.07 20.08 39.49
N ALA A 477 -27.35 20.37 38.40
CA ALA A 477 -26.30 21.40 38.37
C ALA A 477 -26.88 22.80 38.54
N ASP A 478 -27.99 23.11 37.86
CA ASP A 478 -28.72 24.38 38.00
C ASP A 478 -29.21 24.60 39.44
N ALA A 479 -29.68 23.54 40.10
CA ALA A 479 -30.16 23.59 41.48
C ALA A 479 -29.08 24.00 42.49
N VAL A 480 -27.79 23.77 42.18
CA VAL A 480 -26.65 24.20 43.01
C VAL A 480 -25.95 25.45 42.44
N GLY A 481 -26.58 26.11 41.46
CA GLY A 481 -26.06 27.34 40.85
C GLY A 481 -24.81 27.13 40.00
N PHE A 482 -24.59 25.92 39.49
CA PHE A 482 -23.47 25.55 38.64
C PHE A 482 -23.93 25.35 37.20
N ASP A 483 -23.44 26.19 36.28
CA ASP A 483 -23.77 26.08 34.86
C ASP A 483 -22.83 25.06 34.19
N LEU A 484 -23.38 23.98 33.63
CA LEU A 484 -22.60 22.97 32.93
C LEU A 484 -21.95 23.48 31.64
N ALA A 485 -22.51 24.52 31.03
CA ALA A 485 -21.89 25.15 29.86
C ALA A 485 -20.58 25.86 30.21
N ASP A 486 -20.40 26.30 31.46
CA ASP A 486 -19.13 26.85 31.96
C ASP A 486 -18.05 25.76 32.08
N ALA A 487 -18.43 24.53 32.42
CA ALA A 487 -17.51 23.39 32.42
C ALA A 487 -17.04 23.04 31.00
N ASP A 488 -17.95 23.04 30.02
CA ASP A 488 -17.58 22.80 28.61
C ASP A 488 -16.69 23.92 28.04
N GLN A 489 -16.93 25.20 28.40
CA GLN A 489 -16.05 26.30 28.00
C GLN A 489 -14.67 26.25 28.67
N TRP A 490 -14.60 25.72 29.90
CA TRP A 490 -13.35 25.54 30.65
C TRP A 490 -12.42 24.49 29.99
N PHE A 491 -12.98 23.47 29.33
CA PHE A 491 -12.18 22.49 28.57
C PHE A 491 -11.74 22.99 27.19
N VAL A 492 -12.52 23.87 26.55
CA VAL A 492 -12.22 24.38 25.19
C VAL A 492 -11.23 25.56 25.22
N ASN A 493 -11.29 26.43 26.24
CA ASN A 493 -10.33 27.51 26.43
C ASN A 493 -9.66 27.29 27.78
N SER A 494 -8.34 27.03 27.79
CA SER A 494 -7.58 26.80 29.03
C SER A 494 -7.95 27.76 30.19
N PRO A 495 -7.78 27.34 31.46
CA PRO A 495 -8.41 27.94 32.65
C PRO A 495 -8.29 29.47 32.78
N ASP A 496 -7.20 30.06 32.28
CA ASP A 496 -6.86 31.46 32.45
C ASP A 496 -7.81 32.43 31.69
N ALA A 497 -8.31 32.03 30.52
CA ALA A 497 -9.15 32.87 29.67
C ALA A 497 -10.61 32.99 30.17
N TRP A 498 -11.12 31.93 30.81
CA TRP A 498 -12.43 31.94 31.48
C TRP A 498 -12.37 32.79 32.75
N HIS A 499 -11.27 32.67 33.51
CA HIS A 499 -11.04 33.44 34.72
C HIS A 499 -11.04 34.96 34.45
N GLU A 500 -10.38 35.45 33.40
CA GLU A 500 -10.32 36.87 33.06
C GLU A 500 -11.66 37.48 32.61
N ARG A 501 -12.48 36.75 31.84
CA ARG A 501 -13.77 37.26 31.33
C ARG A 501 -14.88 37.27 32.37
N HIS A 502 -14.92 36.28 33.25
CA HIS A 502 -16.05 36.07 34.15
C HIS A 502 -15.79 36.53 35.59
N TRP A 503 -14.52 36.50 36.05
CA TRP A 503 -14.15 37.06 37.36
C TRP A 503 -14.31 38.59 37.40
N THR A 504 -13.90 39.27 36.33
CA THR A 504 -13.95 40.74 36.24
C THR A 504 -15.39 41.27 36.14
N ARG A 505 -16.30 40.54 35.47
CA ARG A 505 -17.74 40.84 35.43
C ARG A 505 -18.43 40.61 36.79
N ARG A 506 -18.07 39.55 37.51
CA ARG A 506 -18.58 39.29 38.88
C ARG A 506 -18.07 40.31 39.91
N GLN A 507 -16.86 40.87 39.75
CA GLN A 507 -16.39 41.96 40.61
C GLN A 507 -17.03 43.32 40.26
N ALA A 508 -17.33 43.59 38.99
CA ALA A 508 -18.02 44.81 38.57
C ALA A 508 -19.49 44.87 39.05
N ALA A 509 -20.19 43.73 39.08
CA ALA A 509 -21.56 43.61 39.60
C ALA A 509 -21.65 43.62 41.13
N ARG A 510 -20.54 43.43 41.85
CA ARG A 510 -20.47 43.51 43.33
C ARG A 510 -20.02 44.88 43.85
N ARG A 511 -19.72 45.85 42.97
CA ARG A 511 -19.38 47.24 43.30
C ARG A 511 -20.45 48.26 42.85
N ARG A 512 -21.68 47.82 42.55
CA ARG A 512 -22.87 48.66 42.41
C ARG A 512 -23.98 48.14 43.29
#